data_AF-M5G4K0-F1
#
_entry.id   AF-M5G4K0-F1
#
_cell.length_a   1.000
_cell.length_b   1.000
_cell.length_c   1.000
_cell.angle_alpha   90.00
_cell.angle_beta   90.00
_cell.angle_gamma   90.00
#
_symmetry.space_group_name_H-M   'P 1'
#
loop_
_entity.id
_entity.type
_entity.pdbx_description
1 polymer ?
#
loop_
_entity_poly.entity_id
_entity_poly.type
_entity_poly.pdbx_seq_one_letter_code
_entity_poly.pdbx_strand_id
1 'polypeptide(L)'
;LDPHESPLVELLHTFLLGVCKYLWGHTVEILEKKPNTKAGHAQRPKACMPMALVQMRIDTLSKDGLNIPSIPLAYIVQYKYSLISKHFHLLIQMMPFLIEDLVDGEVLEAWVMLGLAAVQLWQTDIQDSNSYL
;
A
#
# COMPACT_ATOMS: atom_id res chain seq x y z
N LEU A 1 -7.50 -10.48 -26.15
CA LEU A 1 -8.17 -10.54 -24.83
C LEU A 1 -8.88 -9.22 -24.64
N ASP A 2 -10.21 -9.23 -24.61
CA ASP A 2 -10.99 -8.06 -24.21
C ASP A 2 -10.81 -7.85 -22.70
N PRO A 3 -10.27 -6.71 -22.23
CA PRO A 3 -10.09 -6.44 -20.80
C PRO A 3 -11.40 -6.45 -20.01
N HIS A 4 -12.54 -6.26 -20.69
CA HIS A 4 -13.86 -6.15 -20.06
C HIS A 4 -14.54 -7.50 -19.76
N GLU A 5 -14.03 -8.63 -20.29
CA GLU A 5 -14.64 -9.95 -20.07
C GLU A 5 -13.88 -10.83 -19.07
N SER A 6 -12.89 -10.28 -18.36
CA SER A 6 -12.06 -11.05 -17.43
C SER A 6 -12.53 -10.87 -15.98
N PRO A 7 -13.32 -11.80 -15.39
CA PRO A 7 -13.80 -11.70 -14.00
C PRO A 7 -12.67 -11.60 -12.97
N LEU A 8 -11.48 -12.09 -13.32
CA LEU A 8 -10.26 -11.97 -12.52
C LEU A 8 -9.78 -10.51 -12.38
N VAL A 9 -9.90 -9.71 -13.44
CA VAL A 9 -9.46 -8.29 -13.44
C VAL A 9 -10.40 -7.46 -12.57
N GLU A 10 -11.70 -7.73 -12.63
CA GLU A 10 -12.70 -7.06 -11.79
C GLU A 10 -12.51 -7.38 -10.30
N LEU A 11 -12.25 -8.65 -9.97
CA LEU A 11 -11.98 -9.09 -8.60
C LEU A 11 -10.74 -8.39 -8.02
N LEU A 12 -9.67 -8.37 -8.82
CA LEU A 12 -8.41 -7.72 -8.44
C LEU A 12 -8.58 -6.22 -8.21
N HIS A 13 -9.31 -5.57 -9.12
CA HIS A 13 -9.58 -4.15 -9.02
C HIS A 13 -10.44 -3.81 -7.79
N THR A 14 -11.45 -4.64 -7.50
CA THR A 14 -12.32 -4.50 -6.32
C THR A 14 -11.54 -4.69 -5.03
N PHE A 15 -10.65 -5.67 -4.97
CA PHE A 15 -9.78 -5.89 -3.82
C PHE A 15 -8.85 -4.69 -3.56
N LEU A 16 -8.23 -4.16 -4.61
CA LEU A 16 -7.31 -3.01 -4.50
C LEU A 16 -8.02 -1.70 -4.16
N LEU A 17 -9.09 -1.35 -4.88
CA LEU A 17 -9.83 -0.09 -4.63
C LEU A 17 -10.77 -0.16 -3.43
N GLY A 18 -11.12 -1.36 -2.99
CA GLY A 18 -11.88 -1.59 -1.76
C GLY A 18 -10.93 -1.74 -0.59
N VAL A 19 -10.52 -2.98 -0.31
CA VAL A 19 -9.82 -3.36 0.92
C VAL A 19 -8.51 -2.58 1.11
N CYS A 20 -7.64 -2.57 0.09
CA CYS A 20 -6.34 -1.90 0.22
C CYS A 20 -6.49 -0.38 0.38
N LYS A 21 -7.43 0.25 -0.34
CA LYS A 21 -7.69 1.69 -0.26
C LYS A 21 -8.11 2.12 1.14
N TYR A 22 -9.03 1.38 1.77
CA TYR A 22 -9.51 1.72 3.11
C TYR A 22 -8.45 1.47 4.19
N LEU A 23 -7.70 0.37 4.10
CA LEU A 23 -6.58 0.12 5.01
C LEU A 23 -5.51 1.21 4.89
N TRP A 24 -5.20 1.64 3.66
CA TRP A 24 -4.30 2.77 3.42
C TRP A 24 -4.83 4.08 4.03
N GLY A 25 -6.11 4.40 3.83
CA GLY A 25 -6.73 5.58 4.43
C GLY A 25 -6.60 5.59 5.95
N HIS A 26 -6.89 4.46 6.60
CA HIS A 26 -6.73 4.30 8.04
C HIS A 26 -5.27 4.43 8.50
N THR A 27 -4.35 3.82 7.74
CA THR A 27 -2.90 3.92 8.02
C THR A 27 -2.42 5.37 7.93
N VAL A 28 -2.83 6.10 6.89
CA VAL A 28 -2.51 7.54 6.75
C VAL A 28 -3.04 8.35 7.92
N GLU A 29 -4.27 8.08 8.38
CA GLU A 29 -4.84 8.77 9.53
C GLU A 29 -4.00 8.56 10.80
N ILE A 30 -3.51 7.34 11.04
CA ILE A 30 -2.60 7.02 12.15
C ILE A 30 -1.28 7.79 11.99
N LEU A 31 -0.68 7.73 10.80
CA LEU A 31 0.64 8.34 10.53
C LEU A 31 0.63 9.87 10.58
N GLU A 32 -0.52 10.50 10.36
CA GLU A 32 -0.71 11.96 10.41
C GLU A 32 -1.29 12.46 11.73
N LYS A 33 -1.71 11.54 12.62
CA LYS A 33 -2.25 11.90 13.92
C LYS A 33 -1.21 12.68 14.71
N LYS A 34 -1.51 13.94 15.00
CA LYS A 34 -0.65 14.77 15.85
C LYS A 34 -0.62 14.13 17.25
N PRO A 35 0.56 13.97 17.86
CA PRO A 35 0.61 13.54 19.26
C PRO A 35 -0.20 14.52 20.10
N ASN A 36 -1.00 13.99 21.04
CA ASN A 36 -1.75 14.74 22.05
C ASN A 36 -0.75 15.46 22.97
N THR A 37 -0.14 16.49 22.43
CA THR A 37 0.85 17.30 23.13
C THR A 37 0.01 18.26 23.95
N LYS A 38 -0.08 17.99 25.26
CA LYS A 38 -0.66 18.96 26.22
C LYS A 38 -0.05 20.33 25.90
N ALA A 39 -0.87 21.39 25.92
CA ALA A 39 -0.65 22.72 25.34
C ALA A 39 0.60 23.52 25.80
N GLY A 40 1.61 22.89 26.39
CA GLY A 40 2.87 23.51 26.82
C GLY A 40 4.14 22.71 26.48
N HIS A 41 4.08 21.59 25.75
CA HIS A 41 5.29 20.92 25.24
C HIS A 41 5.44 21.24 23.74
N ALA A 42 6.65 21.61 23.32
CA ALA A 42 6.94 22.06 21.97
C ALA A 42 6.32 21.13 20.91
N GLN A 43 5.54 21.70 20.00
CA GLN A 43 4.98 20.99 18.84
C GLN A 43 6.12 20.25 18.13
N ARG A 44 6.02 18.92 17.97
CA ARG A 44 7.02 18.18 17.18
C ARG A 44 7.13 18.83 15.79
N PRO A 45 8.34 19.11 15.29
CA PRO A 45 8.52 19.59 13.92
C PRO A 45 7.82 18.63 12.94
N LYS A 46 7.25 19.14 11.84
CA LYS A 46 6.62 18.32 10.79
C LYS A 46 7.54 17.20 10.28
N ALA A 47 8.85 17.42 10.29
CA ALA A 47 9.88 16.45 9.93
C ALA A 47 9.97 15.23 10.87
N CYS A 48 9.37 15.29 12.06
CA CYS A 48 9.32 14.19 13.04
C CYS A 48 7.96 13.49 13.07
N MET A 49 7.10 13.70 12.08
CA MET A 49 5.83 12.96 11.94
C MET A 49 6.10 11.57 11.35
N PRO A 50 5.36 10.52 11.77
CA PRO A 50 5.49 9.18 11.20
C PRO A 50 5.39 9.15 9.67
N MET A 51 4.50 9.96 9.08
CA MET A 51 4.37 10.06 7.62
C MET A 51 5.65 10.58 6.92
N ALA A 52 6.40 11.49 7.55
CA ALA A 52 7.66 11.97 7.01
C ALA A 52 8.75 10.88 7.05
N LEU A 53 8.70 10.00 8.06
CA LEU A 53 9.58 8.84 8.12
C LEU A 53 9.24 7.82 7.03
N VAL A 54 7.94 7.58 6.78
CA VAL A 54 7.50 6.73 5.67
C VAL A 54 8.02 7.27 4.32
N GLN A 55 7.91 8.58 4.07
CA GLN A 55 8.47 9.19 2.87
C GLN A 55 9.99 8.95 2.74
N MET A 56 10.75 9.13 3.83
CA MET A 56 12.19 8.90 3.81
C MET A 56 12.55 7.42 3.58
N ARG A 57 11.82 6.49 4.21
CA ARG A 57 12.01 5.04 4.00
C ARG A 57 11.70 4.65 2.55
N ILE A 58 10.64 5.21 2.01
CA ILE A 58 10.27 5.05 0.61
C ILE A 58 11.39 5.52 -0.33
N ASP A 59 12.00 6.69 -0.06
CA ASP A 59 13.07 7.24 -0.91
C ASP A 59 14.38 6.45 -0.81
N THR A 60 14.60 5.74 0.30
CA THR A 60 15.80 4.92 0.55
C THR A 60 15.64 3.45 0.17
N LEU A 61 14.40 2.98 -0.01
CA LEU A 61 14.12 1.60 -0.37
C LEU A 61 14.70 1.26 -1.75
N SER A 62 15.44 0.15 -1.83
CA SER A 62 15.86 -0.36 -3.14
C SER A 62 14.63 -0.78 -3.94
N LYS A 63 14.58 -0.31 -5.18
CA LYS A 63 13.52 -0.65 -6.14
C LYS A 63 13.85 -1.94 -6.89
N ASP A 64 15.03 -2.50 -6.68
CA ASP A 64 15.48 -3.72 -7.35
C ASP A 64 14.60 -4.89 -6.91
N GLY A 65 13.99 -5.58 -7.88
CA GLY A 65 13.09 -6.71 -7.63
C GLY A 65 11.60 -6.32 -7.48
N LEU A 66 11.28 -5.03 -7.31
CA LEU A 66 9.90 -4.56 -7.48
C LEU A 66 9.61 -4.45 -8.98
N ASN A 67 8.89 -5.42 -9.54
CA ASN A 67 8.48 -5.45 -10.95
C ASN A 67 7.41 -4.38 -11.26
N ILE A 68 7.80 -3.10 -11.21
CA ILE A 68 6.89 -1.98 -11.23
C ILE A 68 7.40 -0.94 -12.24
N PRO A 69 6.51 -0.34 -13.06
CA PRO A 69 6.87 0.83 -13.83
C PRO A 69 7.46 1.90 -12.89
N SER A 70 8.36 2.75 -13.37
CA SER A 70 8.98 3.81 -12.57
C SER A 70 7.93 4.79 -12.01
N ILE A 71 7.25 4.41 -10.93
CA ILE A 71 6.28 5.22 -10.21
C ILE A 71 7.09 6.14 -9.31
N PRO A 72 6.94 7.47 -9.44
CA PRO A 72 7.57 8.39 -8.50
C PRO A 72 6.95 8.13 -7.13
N LEU A 73 7.73 7.59 -6.19
CA LEU A 73 7.18 7.24 -4.89
C LEU A 73 6.73 8.49 -4.09
N ALA A 74 7.35 9.65 -4.36
CA ALA A 74 6.87 10.96 -3.90
C ALA A 74 5.40 11.24 -4.29
N TYR A 75 4.93 10.68 -5.42
CA TYR A 75 3.52 10.78 -5.82
C TYR A 75 2.59 10.11 -4.82
N ILE A 76 2.98 8.95 -4.25
CA ILE A 76 2.14 8.19 -3.33
C ILE A 76 1.83 9.00 -2.07
N VAL A 77 2.83 9.71 -1.55
CA VAL A 77 2.67 10.54 -0.35
C VAL A 77 1.96 11.85 -0.68
N GLN A 78 2.29 12.50 -1.80
CA GLN A 78 1.66 13.74 -2.22
C GLN A 78 0.16 13.56 -2.53
N TYR A 79 -0.21 12.46 -3.20
CA TYR A 79 -1.57 12.16 -3.65
C TYR A 79 -2.18 10.99 -2.89
N LYS A 80 -1.87 10.84 -1.59
CA LYS A 80 -2.28 9.72 -0.75
C LYS A 80 -3.78 9.38 -0.78
N TYR A 81 -4.67 10.33 -1.06
CA TYR A 81 -6.11 10.07 -1.17
C TYR A 81 -6.63 9.86 -2.61
N SER A 82 -5.77 10.02 -3.61
CA SER A 82 -6.11 9.94 -5.04
C SER A 82 -5.25 8.89 -5.75
N LEU A 83 -5.06 7.75 -5.08
CA LEU A 83 -4.31 6.62 -5.61
C LEU A 83 -5.22 5.70 -6.44
N ILE A 84 -4.64 5.09 -7.47
CA ILE A 84 -5.26 4.08 -8.33
C ILE A 84 -4.66 2.70 -8.06
N SER A 85 -5.28 1.65 -8.59
CA SER A 85 -4.95 0.24 -8.31
C SER A 85 -3.47 -0.13 -8.43
N LYS A 86 -2.75 0.42 -9.42
CA LYS A 86 -1.30 0.17 -9.57
C LYS A 86 -0.46 0.67 -8.39
N HIS A 87 -0.88 1.77 -7.75
CA HIS A 87 -0.20 2.30 -6.56
C HIS A 87 -0.50 1.44 -5.33
N PHE A 88 -1.72 0.92 -5.22
CA PHE A 88 -2.09 0.01 -4.14
C PHE A 88 -1.37 -1.33 -4.24
N HIS A 89 -1.19 -1.88 -5.44
CA HIS A 89 -0.38 -3.08 -5.63
C HIS A 89 1.06 -2.86 -5.12
N LEU A 90 1.65 -1.71 -5.43
CA LEU A 90 2.96 -1.33 -4.91
C LEU A 90 2.97 -1.18 -3.37
N LEU A 91 1.97 -0.51 -2.81
CA LEU A 91 1.84 -0.35 -1.35
C LEU A 91 1.77 -1.71 -0.64
N ILE A 92 0.96 -2.66 -1.14
CA ILE A 92 0.84 -3.99 -0.54
C ILE A 92 2.21 -4.69 -0.39
N GLN A 93 3.10 -4.52 -1.36
CA GLN A 93 4.42 -5.15 -1.34
C GLN A 93 5.40 -4.51 -0.34
N MET A 94 5.30 -3.19 -0.12
CA MET A 94 6.30 -2.44 0.67
C MET A 94 5.84 -2.11 2.08
N MET A 95 4.53 -1.94 2.30
CA MET A 95 4.00 -1.33 3.52
C MET A 95 4.45 -2.00 4.81
N PRO A 96 4.50 -3.35 4.94
CA PRO A 96 4.99 -4.00 6.16
C PRO A 96 6.38 -3.50 6.59
N PHE A 97 7.29 -3.27 5.64
CA PHE A 97 8.64 -2.77 5.92
C PHE A 97 8.68 -1.27 6.21
N LEU A 98 7.74 -0.51 5.66
CA LEU A 98 7.72 0.94 5.80
C LEU A 98 7.13 1.39 7.13
N ILE A 99 6.25 0.60 7.75
CA ILE A 99 5.46 1.00 8.92
C ILE A 99 5.68 0.15 10.18
N GLU A 100 6.58 -0.83 10.15
CA GLU A 100 6.74 -1.86 11.20
C GLU A 100 6.81 -1.32 12.64
N ASP A 101 7.40 -0.14 12.84
CA ASP A 101 7.59 0.54 14.12
C ASP A 101 6.75 1.82 14.26
N LEU A 102 5.83 2.09 13.33
CA LEU A 102 5.04 3.33 13.25
C LEU A 102 3.55 3.13 13.52
N VAL A 103 3.07 1.89 13.54
CA VAL A 103 1.67 1.54 13.74
C VAL A 103 1.53 0.45 14.80
N ASP A 104 0.32 0.26 15.31
CA ASP A 104 0.02 -0.84 16.21
C ASP A 104 0.09 -2.19 15.48
N GLY A 105 0.33 -3.26 16.23
CA GLY A 105 0.53 -4.61 15.67
C GLY A 105 -0.61 -5.09 14.77
N GLU A 106 -1.86 -4.75 15.09
CA GLU A 106 -3.04 -5.11 14.29
C GLU A 106 -3.00 -4.51 12.87
N VAL A 107 -2.53 -3.28 12.74
CA VAL A 107 -2.42 -2.60 11.43
C VAL A 107 -1.30 -3.22 10.62
N LEU A 108 -0.17 -3.51 11.26
CA LEU A 108 0.95 -4.19 10.59
C LEU A 108 0.53 -5.59 10.11
N GLU A 109 -0.14 -6.36 10.96
CA GLU A 109 -0.65 -7.69 10.62
C GLU A 109 -1.66 -7.62 9.47
N ALA A 110 -2.57 -6.64 9.47
CA ALA A 110 -3.50 -6.43 8.36
C ALA A 110 -2.77 -6.22 7.02
N TRP A 111 -1.68 -5.45 7.00
CA TRP A 111 -0.87 -5.26 5.79
C TRP A 111 -0.16 -6.55 5.35
N VAL A 112 0.39 -7.33 6.28
CA VAL A 112 1.01 -8.63 5.98
C VAL A 112 -0.02 -9.60 5.39
N MET A 113 -1.19 -9.71 6.02
CA MET A 113 -2.30 -10.56 5.55
C MET A 113 -2.80 -10.12 4.17
N LEU A 114 -2.87 -8.82 3.93
CA LEU A 114 -3.22 -8.28 2.61
C LEU A 114 -2.20 -8.66 1.53
N GLY A 115 -0.91 -8.65 1.87
CA GLY A 115 0.17 -9.14 1.00
C GLY A 115 0.04 -10.61 0.65
N LEU A 116 -0.21 -11.46 1.64
CA LEU A 116 -0.43 -12.89 1.44
C LEU A 116 -1.69 -13.16 0.61
N ALA A 117 -2.79 -12.45 0.88
CA ALA A 117 -4.02 -12.55 0.12
C ALA A 117 -3.84 -12.10 -1.34
N ALA A 118 -3.09 -11.02 -1.56
CA ALA A 118 -2.76 -10.57 -2.91
C ALA A 118 -2.03 -11.67 -3.70
N VAL A 119 -1.03 -12.34 -3.12
CA VAL A 119 -0.32 -13.44 -3.81
C VAL A 119 -1.29 -14.54 -4.29
N GLN A 120 -2.28 -14.89 -3.47
CA GLN A 120 -3.32 -15.88 -3.85
C GLN A 120 -4.25 -15.37 -4.95
N LEU A 121 -4.64 -14.09 -4.88
CA LEU A 121 -5.50 -13.48 -5.90
C LEU A 121 -4.80 -13.31 -7.26
N TRP A 122 -3.48 -13.18 -7.26
CA TRP A 122 -2.65 -13.07 -8.45
C TRP A 122 -2.21 -14.41 -9.03
N GLN A 123 -2.44 -15.53 -8.31
CA GLN A 123 -2.30 -16.86 -8.91
C GLN A 123 -3.45 -17.08 -9.88
N THR A 124 -3.18 -16.86 -11.17
CA THR A 124 -4.05 -17.31 -12.24
C THR A 124 -3.98 -18.84 -12.28
N ASP A 125 -4.95 -19.53 -11.67
CA ASP A 125 -5.13 -20.95 -11.87
C ASP A 125 -5.59 -21.16 -13.33
N ILE A 126 -4.63 -21.43 -14.22
CA ILE A 126 -4.94 -21.87 -15.58
C ILE A 126 -5.30 -23.35 -15.46
N GLN A 127 -6.57 -23.63 -15.16
CA GLN A 127 -7.10 -25.00 -15.07
C GLN A 127 -6.98 -25.79 -16.38
N ASP A 128 -6.65 -25.15 -17.51
CA ASP A 128 -6.37 -25.88 -18.74
C ASP A 128 -5.45 -25.11 -19.69
N SER A 129 -4.14 -25.37 -19.63
CA SER A 129 -3.15 -24.79 -20.55
C SER A 129 -3.36 -25.21 -22.01
N ASN A 130 -4.14 -26.28 -22.28
CA ASN A 130 -4.38 -26.77 -23.64
C ASN A 130 -5.61 -26.14 -24.31
N SER A 131 -6.49 -25.45 -23.56
CA SER A 131 -7.65 -24.75 -24.13
C SER A 131 -7.33 -23.36 -24.68
N TYR A 132 -6.08 -22.88 -24.52
CA TYR A 132 -5.65 -21.52 -24.88
C TYR A 132 -4.49 -21.47 -25.90
N LEU A 133 -4.18 -22.59 -26.56
CA LEU A 133 -3.17 -22.71 -27.62
C LEU A 133 -3.80 -22.78 -29.01
#